data_AF-A0A9E2PIM6-F1
#
_entry.id   AF-A0A9E2PIM6-F1
#
_cell.length_a   1.000
_cell.length_b   1.000
_cell.length_c   1.000
_cell.angle_alpha   90.00
_cell.angle_beta   90.00
_cell.angle_gamma   90.00
#
_symmetry.space_group_name_H-M   'P 1'
#
loop_
_entity.id
_entity.type
_entity.pdbx_description
1 polymer ?
#
loop_
_entity_poly.entity_id
_entity_poly.type
_entity_poly.pdbx_seq_one_letter_code
_entity_poly.pdbx_strand_id
1 'polypeptide(L)'
;MVIVVLLILTAILWGSSPILEKTGLRNTSPLIALTIRSVGVAVILLIMLSCMGKLKELFSVEGKTVILFTISGIMAGLLGMWTYFGALKAGATSKIVPIAASYPLITVLLSILILKEGVTLVRLIGTLLIIAGIWLVK
;
A
#
# COMPACT_ATOMS: atom_id res chain seq x y z
N MET A 1 -23.06 0.65 3.04
CA MET A 1 -22.62 1.18 4.34
C MET A 1 -21.30 0.58 4.82
N VAL A 2 -21.15 -0.75 4.88
CA VAL A 2 -19.92 -1.43 5.33
C VAL A 2 -18.67 -1.01 4.54
N ILE A 3 -18.74 -0.95 3.21
CA ILE A 3 -17.59 -0.54 2.36
C ILE A 3 -17.07 0.85 2.73
N VAL A 4 -17.97 1.82 2.91
CA VAL A 4 -17.61 3.20 3.25
C VAL A 4 -16.90 3.25 4.60
N VAL A 5 -17.39 2.51 5.60
CA VAL A 5 -16.74 2.42 6.92
C VAL A 5 -15.33 1.85 6.82
N LEU A 6 -15.14 0.76 6.05
CA LEU A 6 -13.83 0.14 5.85
C LEU A 6 -12.84 1.10 5.16
N LEU A 7 -13.30 1.86 4.17
CA LEU A 7 -12.49 2.84 3.46
C LEU A 7 -12.09 4.03 4.36
N ILE A 8 -12.99 4.51 5.21
CA ILE A 8 -12.68 5.57 6.19
C ILE A 8 -11.63 5.08 7.20
N LEU A 9 -11.80 3.88 7.75
CA LEU A 9 -10.82 3.30 8.67
C LEU A 9 -9.46 3.12 7.98
N THR A 10 -9.45 2.66 6.74
CA THR A 10 -8.23 2.55 5.93
C THR A 10 -7.56 3.90 5.76
N ALA A 11 -8.32 4.95 5.41
CA ALA A 11 -7.79 6.30 5.25
C ALA A 11 -7.17 6.85 6.55
N ILE A 12 -7.79 6.60 7.71
CA ILE A 12 -7.25 7.01 9.02
C ILE A 12 -5.93 6.27 9.33
N LEU A 13 -5.91 4.94 9.15
CA LEU A 13 -4.74 4.12 9.41
C LEU A 13 -3.58 4.43 8.44
N TRP A 14 -3.87 4.57 7.16
CA TRP A 14 -2.88 4.91 6.14
C TRP A 14 -2.44 6.38 6.21
N GLY A 15 -3.30 7.28 6.69
CA GLY A 15 -2.94 8.68 6.90
C GLY A 15 -2.04 8.89 8.13
N SER A 16 -2.16 8.05 9.15
CA SER A 16 -1.34 8.12 10.37
C SER A 16 0.00 7.38 10.26
N SER A 17 0.05 6.26 9.52
CA SER A 17 1.27 5.44 9.36
C SER A 17 2.52 6.22 8.93
N PRO A 18 2.47 7.15 7.95
CA PRO A 18 3.66 7.90 7.51
C PRO A 18 4.30 8.75 8.60
N ILE A 19 3.54 9.19 9.60
CA ILE A 19 4.07 9.98 10.73
C ILE A 19 4.92 9.09 11.64
N LEU A 20 4.43 7.87 11.93
CA LEU A 20 5.17 6.87 12.70
C LEU A 20 6.42 6.40 11.94
N GLU A 21 6.26 6.10 10.64
CA GLU A 21 7.34 5.66 9.77
C GLU A 21 8.44 6.72 9.64
N LYS A 22 8.07 7.98 9.38
CA LYS A 22 9.03 9.10 9.32
C LYS A 22 9.82 9.25 10.62
N THR A 23 9.14 9.06 11.76
CA THR A 23 9.78 9.15 13.08
C THR A 23 10.78 8.01 13.28
N GLY A 24 10.42 6.77 12.97
CA GLY A 24 11.32 5.62 13.04
C GLY A 24 12.51 5.72 12.06
N LEU A 25 12.29 6.26 10.87
CA LEU A 25 13.32 6.41 9.85
C LEU A 25 14.40 7.44 10.18
N ARG A 26 14.22 8.30 11.20
CA ARG A 26 15.24 9.31 11.60
C ARG A 26 16.59 8.65 11.89
N ASN A 27 16.58 7.55 12.63
CA ASN A 27 17.79 6.87 13.10
C ASN A 27 18.01 5.48 12.49
N THR A 28 17.21 5.11 11.47
CA THR A 28 17.24 3.76 10.90
C THR A 28 17.25 3.81 9.38
N SER A 29 17.95 2.88 8.73
CA SER A 29 17.94 2.81 7.26
C SER A 29 16.57 2.31 6.76
N PRO A 30 16.12 2.74 5.56
CA PRO A 30 14.84 2.28 4.99
C PRO A 30 14.69 0.76 4.94
N LEU A 31 15.75 0.05 4.57
CA LEU A 31 15.74 -1.41 4.47
C LEU A 31 15.58 -2.07 5.85
N ILE A 32 16.30 -1.59 6.88
CA ILE A 32 16.17 -2.13 8.24
C ILE A 32 14.77 -1.85 8.80
N ALA A 33 14.25 -0.63 8.63
CA ALA A 33 12.91 -0.27 9.08
C ALA A 33 11.83 -1.14 8.41
N LEU A 34 11.99 -1.41 7.10
CA LEU A 34 11.11 -2.29 6.36
C LEU A 34 11.17 -3.74 6.86
N THR A 35 12.37 -4.27 7.11
CA THR A 35 12.54 -5.62 7.65
C THR A 35 11.84 -5.77 9.01
N ILE A 36 12.05 -4.82 9.93
CA ILE A 36 11.41 -4.83 11.25
C ILE A 36 9.88 -4.80 11.10
N ARG A 37 9.37 -3.90 10.26
CA ARG A 37 7.93 -3.79 9.96
C ARG A 37 7.37 -5.12 9.44
N SER A 38 7.99 -5.70 8.43
CA SER A 38 7.49 -6.90 7.75
C SER A 38 7.52 -8.13 8.67
N VAL A 39 8.59 -8.32 9.45
CA VAL A 39 8.67 -9.41 10.43
C VAL A 39 7.62 -9.24 11.52
N GLY A 40 7.46 -8.02 12.07
CA GLY A 40 6.46 -7.76 13.10
C GLY A 40 5.03 -8.06 12.65
N VAL A 41 4.66 -7.63 11.44
CA VAL A 41 3.35 -7.92 10.85
C VAL A 41 3.19 -9.43 10.58
N ALA A 42 4.21 -10.08 10.02
CA ALA A 42 4.15 -11.52 9.73
C ALA A 42 3.89 -12.36 10.99
N VAL A 43 4.55 -12.05 12.11
CA VAL A 43 4.34 -12.73 13.40
C VAL A 43 2.89 -12.56 13.86
N ILE A 44 2.36 -11.33 13.84
CA ILE A 44 0.98 -11.06 14.24
C ILE A 44 -0.02 -11.80 13.35
N LEU A 45 0.19 -11.82 12.03
CA LEU A 45 -0.66 -12.55 11.10
C LEU A 45 -0.68 -14.05 11.38
N LEU A 46 0.48 -14.66 11.66
CA LEU A 46 0.57 -16.08 12.01
C LEU A 46 -0.15 -16.39 13.32
N ILE A 47 -0.03 -15.52 14.33
CA ILE A 47 -0.78 -15.65 15.59
C ILE A 47 -2.28 -15.59 15.32
N MET A 48 -2.76 -14.60 14.56
CA MET A 48 -4.18 -14.46 14.23
C MET A 48 -4.72 -15.68 13.47
N LEU A 49 -4.00 -16.16 12.46
CA LEU A 49 -4.40 -17.36 11.71
C LEU A 49 -4.46 -18.60 12.60
N SER A 50 -3.55 -18.70 13.57
CA SER A 50 -3.54 -19.78 14.57
C SER A 50 -4.77 -19.69 15.48
N CYS A 51 -5.04 -18.52 16.07
CA CYS A 51 -6.20 -18.28 16.92
C CYS A 51 -7.54 -18.50 16.21
N MET A 52 -7.60 -18.20 14.90
CA MET A 52 -8.80 -18.39 14.07
C MET A 52 -8.92 -19.80 13.48
N GLY A 53 -7.97 -20.71 13.73
CA GLY A 53 -7.98 -22.06 13.18
C GLY A 53 -7.77 -22.14 11.66
N LYS A 54 -7.28 -21.06 11.03
CA LYS A 54 -7.13 -20.91 9.57
C LYS A 54 -5.77 -21.33 9.02
N LEU A 55 -4.87 -21.86 9.87
CA LEU A 55 -3.55 -22.34 9.43
C LEU A 55 -3.63 -23.39 8.32
N LYS A 56 -4.55 -24.35 8.40
CA LYS A 56 -4.72 -25.37 7.36
C LYS A 56 -5.17 -24.77 6.03
N GLU A 57 -6.01 -23.75 6.07
CA GLU A 57 -6.50 -23.03 4.89
C GLU A 57 -5.31 -22.37 4.15
N LEU A 58 -4.37 -21.76 4.87
CA LEU A 58 -3.16 -21.15 4.31
C LEU A 58 -2.32 -22.14 3.48
N PHE A 59 -2.15 -23.37 3.95
CA PHE A 59 -1.38 -24.40 3.24
C PHE A 59 -2.17 -25.09 2.12
N SER A 60 -3.49 -24.91 2.08
CA SER A 60 -4.35 -25.44 1.02
C SER A 60 -4.54 -24.48 -0.17
N VAL A 61 -3.97 -23.27 -0.10
CA VAL A 61 -4.07 -22.26 -1.16
C VAL A 61 -3.42 -22.76 -2.46
N GLU A 62 -4.11 -22.57 -3.57
CA GLU A 62 -3.60 -22.90 -4.91
C GLU A 62 -2.26 -22.21 -5.21
N GLY A 63 -1.30 -22.94 -5.77
CA GLY A 63 0.04 -22.42 -6.07
C GLY A 63 0.05 -21.17 -6.95
N LYS A 64 -0.89 -21.05 -7.91
CA LYS A 64 -1.06 -19.84 -8.73
C LYS A 64 -1.38 -18.61 -7.87
N THR A 65 -2.26 -18.77 -6.90
CA THR A 65 -2.64 -17.71 -5.95
C THR A 65 -1.45 -17.33 -5.07
N VAL A 66 -0.68 -18.30 -4.59
CA VAL A 66 0.56 -18.05 -3.83
C VAL A 66 1.55 -17.23 -4.65
N ILE A 67 1.75 -17.57 -5.93
CA ILE A 67 2.66 -16.83 -6.83
C ILE A 67 2.16 -15.39 -7.02
N LEU A 68 0.87 -15.18 -7.28
CA LEU A 68 0.30 -13.85 -7.46
C LEU A 68 0.50 -12.97 -6.22
N PHE A 69 0.22 -13.50 -5.02
CA PHE A 69 0.44 -12.76 -3.77
C PHE A 69 1.92 -12.55 -3.47
N THR A 70 2.79 -13.48 -3.84
CA THR A 70 4.24 -13.34 -3.67
C THR A 70 4.79 -12.22 -4.55
N ILE A 71 4.42 -12.18 -5.83
CA ILE A 71 4.82 -11.12 -6.75
C ILE A 71 4.28 -9.77 -6.27
N SER A 72 3.02 -9.72 -5.85
CA SER A 72 2.42 -8.52 -5.26
C SER A 72 3.18 -8.05 -4.02
N GLY A 73 3.55 -8.98 -3.13
CA GLY A 73 4.36 -8.72 -1.94
C GLY A 73 5.76 -8.18 -2.26
N ILE A 74 6.42 -8.70 -3.30
CA ILE A 74 7.71 -8.18 -3.77
C ILE A 74 7.54 -6.76 -4.34
N MET A 75 6.53 -6.54 -5.18
CA MET A 75 6.30 -5.25 -5.84
C MET A 75 5.92 -4.16 -4.83
N ALA A 76 4.87 -4.36 -4.04
CA ALA A 76 4.36 -3.36 -3.12
C ALA A 76 5.06 -3.43 -1.76
N GLY A 77 5.13 -4.62 -1.16
CA GLY A 77 5.63 -4.83 0.21
C GLY A 77 7.13 -4.70 0.36
N LEU A 78 7.93 -5.05 -0.66
CA LEU A 78 9.39 -4.90 -0.63
C LEU A 78 9.84 -3.65 -1.40
N LEU A 79 9.72 -3.67 -2.73
CA LEU A 79 10.32 -2.63 -3.60
C LEU A 79 9.62 -1.28 -3.42
N GLY A 80 8.28 -1.27 -3.44
CA GLY A 80 7.47 -0.07 -3.25
C GLY A 80 7.71 0.56 -1.87
N MET A 81 7.64 -0.22 -0.79
CA MET A 81 7.89 0.29 0.55
C MET A 81 9.35 0.72 0.76
N TRP A 82 10.33 0.02 0.20
CA TRP A 82 11.74 0.41 0.34
C TRP A 82 12.02 1.77 -0.32
N THR A 83 11.54 1.96 -1.55
CA THR A 83 11.67 3.23 -2.28
C THR A 83 10.86 4.35 -1.61
N TYR A 84 9.63 4.05 -1.17
CA TYR A 84 8.80 4.99 -0.41
C TYR A 84 9.44 5.42 0.90
N PHE A 85 10.00 4.50 1.70
CA PHE A 85 10.72 4.82 2.93
C PHE A 85 11.99 5.62 2.66
N GLY A 86 12.70 5.35 1.56
CA GLY A 86 13.82 6.17 1.11
C GLY A 86 13.41 7.63 0.88
N ALA A 87 12.34 7.83 0.09
CA ALA A 87 11.79 9.16 -0.19
C ALA A 87 11.25 9.84 1.08
N LEU A 88 10.53 9.09 1.91
CA LEU A 88 9.97 9.57 3.17
C LEU A 88 11.07 9.99 4.13
N LYS A 89 12.18 9.26 4.21
CA LYS A 89 13.33 9.62 5.04
C LYS A 89 13.96 10.93 4.55
N ALA A 90 14.17 11.08 3.24
CA ALA A 90 14.86 12.23 2.64
C ALA A 90 14.00 13.50 2.53
N GLY A 91 12.67 13.37 2.41
CA GLY A 91 11.76 14.49 2.12
C GLY A 91 10.78 14.83 3.24
N ALA A 92 10.04 15.93 3.06
CA ALA A 92 8.95 16.31 3.95
C ALA A 92 7.73 15.39 3.74
N THR A 93 7.16 14.84 4.81
CA THR A 93 5.99 13.94 4.76
C THR A 93 4.81 14.58 4.02
N SER A 94 4.60 15.88 4.20
CA SER A 94 3.54 16.66 3.52
C SER A 94 3.65 16.68 1.99
N LYS A 95 4.85 16.44 1.43
CA LYS A 95 5.06 16.33 -0.02
C LYS A 95 5.09 14.88 -0.49
N ILE A 96 5.78 14.02 0.25
CA ILE A 96 6.00 12.63 -0.15
C ILE A 96 4.70 11.82 -0.16
N VAL A 97 3.86 11.99 0.87
CA VAL A 97 2.61 11.20 1.00
C VAL A 97 1.63 11.51 -0.14
N PRO A 98 1.30 12.78 -0.45
CA PRO A 98 0.42 13.07 -1.58
C PRO A 98 0.98 12.58 -2.92
N ILE A 99 2.28 12.77 -3.17
CA ILE A 99 2.91 12.31 -4.42
C ILE A 99 2.83 10.78 -4.53
N ALA A 100 3.12 10.04 -3.45
CA ALA A 100 2.98 8.58 -3.45
C ALA A 100 1.51 8.14 -3.67
N ALA A 101 0.55 8.93 -3.19
CA ALA A 101 -0.88 8.70 -3.42
C ALA A 101 -1.36 8.96 -4.86
N SER A 102 -0.46 9.32 -5.80
CA SER A 102 -0.79 9.43 -7.22
C SER A 102 -0.82 8.09 -7.96
N TYR A 103 -0.49 6.97 -7.31
CA TYR A 103 -0.51 5.63 -7.91
C TYR A 103 -1.85 5.21 -8.56
N PRO A 104 -3.05 5.73 -8.19
CA PRO A 104 -4.29 5.39 -8.88
C PRO A 104 -4.26 5.66 -10.38
N LEU A 105 -3.43 6.60 -10.84
CA LEU A 105 -3.12 6.79 -12.26
C LEU A 105 -2.66 5.49 -12.93
N ILE A 106 -1.65 4.87 -12.32
CA ILE A 106 -1.06 3.63 -12.80
C ILE A 106 -2.10 2.50 -12.68
N THR A 107 -2.88 2.47 -11.60
CA THR A 107 -3.96 1.49 -11.43
C THR A 107 -5.02 1.59 -12.52
N VAL A 108 -5.48 2.79 -12.88
CA VAL A 108 -6.46 2.98 -13.96
C VAL A 108 -5.86 2.55 -15.29
N LEU A 109 -4.63 2.94 -15.60
CA LEU A 109 -3.95 2.52 -16.82
C LEU A 109 -3.83 1.00 -16.92
N LEU A 110 -3.35 0.35 -15.85
CA LEU A 110 -3.20 -1.10 -15.80
C LEU A 110 -4.55 -1.83 -15.79
N SER A 111 -5.61 -1.25 -15.22
CA SER A 111 -6.93 -1.88 -15.24
C SER A 111 -7.54 -1.88 -16.65
N ILE A 112 -7.27 -0.84 -17.46
CA ILE A 112 -7.62 -0.86 -18.89
C ILE A 112 -6.81 -1.93 -19.63
N LEU A 113 -5.48 -1.93 -19.46
CA LEU A 113 -4.59 -2.76 -20.28
C LEU A 113 -4.66 -4.26 -19.93
N ILE A 114 -4.73 -4.59 -18.64
CA ILE A 114 -4.64 -5.96 -18.13
C ILE A 114 -6.04 -6.52 -17.85
N LEU A 115 -6.86 -5.76 -17.11
CA LEU A 115 -8.19 -6.22 -16.70
C LEU A 115 -9.27 -5.93 -17.76
N LYS A 116 -8.94 -5.17 -18.81
CA LYS A 116 -9.86 -4.74 -19.88
C LYS A 116 -11.10 -4.03 -19.33
N GLU A 117 -10.95 -3.31 -18.22
CA GLU A 117 -12.01 -2.50 -17.66
C GLU A 117 -12.32 -1.33 -18.59
N GLY A 118 -13.61 -1.06 -18.84
CA GLY A 118 -14.04 0.16 -19.49
C GLY A 118 -13.74 1.37 -18.61
N VAL A 119 -13.23 2.45 -19.22
CA VAL A 119 -13.03 3.73 -18.54
C VAL A 119 -14.08 4.72 -18.97
N THR A 120 -14.86 5.19 -18.00
CA THR A 120 -15.81 6.28 -18.21
C THR A 120 -15.06 7.61 -18.19
N LEU A 121 -15.57 8.58 -18.96
CA LEU A 121 -15.04 9.95 -18.95
C LEU A 121 -15.04 10.55 -17.53
N VAL A 122 -16.04 10.21 -16.72
CA VAL A 122 -16.14 10.62 -15.31
C VAL A 122 -14.98 10.07 -14.46
N ARG A 123 -14.64 8.78 -14.60
CA ARG A 123 -13.52 8.16 -13.88
C ARG A 123 -12.18 8.80 -14.27
N LEU A 124 -12.03 9.13 -15.56
CA LEU A 124 -10.84 9.82 -16.06
C LEU A 124 -10.72 11.23 -15.47
N ILE A 125 -11.78 12.03 -15.54
CA ILE A 125 -11.81 13.40 -14.97
C ILE A 125 -11.55 13.36 -13.46
N GLY A 126 -12.20 12.44 -12.72
CA GLY A 126 -11.98 12.29 -11.29
C GLY A 126 -10.53 11.95 -10.95
N THR A 127 -9.90 11.06 -11.73
CA THR A 127 -8.48 10.72 -11.57
C THR A 127 -7.59 11.94 -11.84
N LEU A 128 -7.90 12.72 -12.88
CA LEU A 128 -7.18 13.97 -13.19
C LEU A 128 -7.29 15.01 -12.08
N LEU A 129 -8.47 15.16 -11.47
CA LEU A 129 -8.69 16.06 -10.34
C LEU A 129 -7.92 15.63 -9.09
N ILE A 130 -7.83 14.32 -8.81
CA ILE A 130 -7.01 13.80 -7.70
C ILE A 130 -5.54 14.20 -7.89
N ILE A 131 -5.00 14.04 -9.10
CA ILE A 131 -3.62 14.42 -9.41
C ILE A 131 -3.41 15.92 -9.29
N ALA A 132 -4.34 16.72 -9.83
CA ALA A 132 -4.29 18.17 -9.70
C ALA A 132 -4.28 18.59 -8.23
N GLY A 133 -5.13 17.98 -7.41
CA GLY A 133 -5.14 18.18 -5.96
C GLY A 133 -3.81 17.81 -5.30
N ILE A 134 -3.23 16.66 -5.63
CA ILE A 134 -1.91 16.24 -5.13
C ILE A 134 -0.83 17.26 -5.52
N TRP A 135 -0.85 17.75 -6.76
CA TRP A 135 0.12 18.73 -7.25
C TRP A 135 0.00 20.07 -6.53
N LEU A 136 -1.20 20.50 -6.17
CA LEU A 136 -1.45 21.73 -5.40
C LEU A 136 -1.02 21.62 -3.93
N VAL A 137 -1.05 20.43 -3.34
CA VAL A 137 -0.62 20.17 -1.96
C VAL A 137 0.93 20.08 -1.84
N LYS A 138 1.63 19.90 -2.97
CA LYS A 138 3.10 19.75 -3.04
C LYS A 138 3.87 21.01 -2.65
#